data_AF-A0A7J6B095-F1
#
_entry.id   AF-A0A7J6B095-F1
#
_cell.length_a   1.000
_cell.length_b   1.000
_cell.length_c   1.000
_cell.angle_alpha   90.00
_cell.angle_beta   90.00
_cell.angle_gamma   90.00
#
_symmetry.space_group_name_H-M   'P 1'
#
loop_
_entity.id
_entity.type
_entity.pdbx_description
1 polymer ?
#
loop_
_entity_poly.entity_id
_entity_poly.type
_entity_poly.pdbx_seq_one_letter_code
_entity_poly.pdbx_strand_id
1 'polypeptide(L)'
;MKKEFEFNMSASVRFEINLNSSQSVHDMAQKIMEEVSQDRERVLDLMGLLTYVGLFLLLFLYLKAVLYKNRYLHSDDFDNFYITKQFVELDRKFSTQGKPAVLPLSKKEALTYITPYYLRLTSRERRTVMTGLVSVLKHMVMGGVVIALDLMVFWVFDILHYHAQTEIVARAPLVVDIQVNGSGYASDIFKDIVASFDVLQKGNITILSKKCLMEPLEPEYMVYLFIGFLYGLVCFLVVAGGYAKRLQRFVCA
;
A
#
# COMPACT_ATOMS: atom_id res chain seq x y z
N MET A 1 50.04 -45.57 31.60
CA MET A 1 50.11 -44.69 30.41
C MET A 1 48.76 -44.22 29.87
N LYS A 2 47.62 -44.90 30.11
CA LYS A 2 46.30 -44.51 29.58
C LYS A 2 45.61 -43.32 30.29
N LYS A 3 46.20 -42.77 31.36
CA LYS A 3 45.66 -41.63 32.13
C LYS A 3 46.30 -40.29 31.78
N GLU A 4 47.36 -40.27 30.97
CA GLU A 4 48.11 -39.05 30.61
C GLU A 4 47.50 -38.30 29.41
N PHE A 5 46.47 -38.86 28.76
CA PHE A 5 45.92 -38.35 27.50
C PHE A 5 44.39 -38.17 27.54
N GLU A 6 43.80 -37.91 28.71
CA GLU A 6 42.40 -37.45 28.80
C GLU A 6 42.35 -35.93 28.63
N PHE A 7 42.14 -35.46 27.40
CA PHE A 7 41.90 -34.04 27.15
C PHE A 7 40.40 -33.81 26.96
N ASN A 8 39.81 -33.01 27.86
CA ASN A 8 38.45 -32.52 27.74
C ASN A 8 38.46 -31.31 26.78
N MET A 9 38.17 -31.55 25.51
CA MET A 9 38.16 -30.50 24.49
C MET A 9 36.76 -29.88 24.39
N SER A 10 36.57 -28.72 25.04
CA SER A 10 35.38 -27.90 24.89
C SER A 10 35.61 -26.82 23.83
N ALA A 11 35.10 -27.06 22.62
CA ALA A 11 35.12 -26.05 21.56
C ALA A 11 34.02 -25.01 21.83
N SER A 12 34.39 -23.84 22.36
CA SER A 12 33.49 -22.70 22.49
C SER A 12 33.74 -21.72 21.35
N VAL A 13 32.80 -21.63 20.42
CA VAL A 13 32.84 -20.62 19.35
C VAL A 13 32.46 -19.29 19.98
N ARG A 14 33.46 -18.44 20.24
CA ARG A 14 33.22 -17.05 20.66
C ARG A 14 33.00 -16.21 19.42
N PHE A 15 31.78 -15.72 19.25
CA PHE A 15 31.49 -14.68 18.26
C PHE A 15 31.89 -13.35 18.87
N GLU A 16 33.07 -12.84 18.49
CA GLU A 16 33.44 -11.44 18.75
C GLU A 16 32.68 -10.56 17.76
N ILE A 17 31.46 -10.17 18.13
CA ILE A 17 30.72 -9.16 17.41
C ILE A 17 31.33 -7.81 17.82
N ASN A 18 32.26 -7.30 17.04
CA ASN A 18 32.77 -5.94 17.16
C ASN A 18 31.67 -4.95 16.77
N LEU A 19 30.75 -4.69 17.70
CA LEU A 19 29.88 -3.53 17.64
C LEU A 19 30.75 -2.32 17.97
N ASN A 20 31.28 -1.64 16.95
CA ASN A 20 31.94 -0.34 17.06
C ASN A 20 30.90 0.79 17.33
N SER A 21 29.94 0.51 18.21
CA SER A 21 28.89 1.41 18.64
C SER A 21 29.06 1.59 20.15
N SER A 22 29.36 2.83 20.55
CA SER A 22 29.67 3.20 21.92
C SER A 22 28.45 3.25 22.87
N GLN A 23 27.32 2.65 22.49
CA GLN A 23 26.07 2.74 23.25
C GLN A 23 25.62 1.37 23.75
N SER A 24 25.26 1.31 25.04
CA SER A 24 24.73 0.09 25.64
C SER A 24 23.34 -0.23 25.04
N VAL A 25 22.96 -1.51 25.03
CA VAL A 25 21.62 -1.94 24.55
C VAL A 25 20.50 -1.24 25.32
N HIS A 26 20.74 -0.87 26.57
CA HIS A 26 19.80 -0.09 27.40
C HIS A 26 19.65 1.35 26.88
N ASP A 27 20.76 2.01 26.52
CA ASP A 27 20.74 3.35 25.94
C ASP A 27 20.01 3.37 24.59
N MET A 28 20.18 2.31 23.77
CA MET A 28 19.45 2.16 22.51
C MET A 28 17.94 2.00 22.74
N ALA A 29 17.53 1.21 23.74
CA ALA A 29 16.12 1.04 24.07
C ALA A 29 15.46 2.34 24.55
N GLN A 30 16.15 3.11 25.39
CA GLN A 30 15.66 4.42 25.84
C GLN A 30 15.56 5.41 24.67
N LYS A 31 16.56 5.44 23.78
CA LYS A 31 16.55 6.30 22.61
C LYS A 31 15.38 6.00 21.66
N ILE A 32 15.07 4.72 21.46
CA ILE A 32 13.90 4.29 20.67
C ILE A 32 12.60 4.76 21.34
N MET A 33 12.47 4.61 22.66
CA MET A 33 11.28 5.08 23.39
C MET A 33 11.08 6.60 23.32
N GLU A 34 12.19 7.35 23.33
CA GLU A 34 12.17 8.81 23.22
C GLU A 34 11.88 9.29 21.79
N GLU A 35 12.36 8.59 20.76
CA GLU A 35 11.96 8.83 19.37
C GLU A 35 10.46 8.56 19.14
N VAL A 36 9.95 7.46 19.71
CA VAL A 36 8.51 7.11 19.63
C VAL A 36 7.63 8.12 20.37
N SER A 37 8.08 8.66 21.50
CA SER A 37 7.32 9.69 22.24
C SER A 37 7.34 11.03 21.50
N GLN A 38 8.45 11.40 20.88
CA GLN A 38 8.56 12.60 20.07
C GLN A 38 7.69 12.54 18.81
N ASP A 39 7.61 11.38 18.15
CA ASP A 39 6.72 11.19 17.00
C ASP A 39 5.24 11.27 17.38
N ARG A 40 4.89 10.87 18.60
CA ARG A 40 3.52 11.02 19.12
C ARG A 40 3.10 12.48 19.24
N GLU A 41 3.96 13.37 19.72
CA GLU A 41 3.65 14.81 19.81
C GLU A 41 3.48 15.44 18.42
N ARG A 42 4.33 15.08 17.45
CA ARG A 42 4.20 15.51 16.05
C ARG A 42 2.86 15.08 15.44
N VAL A 43 2.41 13.86 15.72
CA VAL A 43 1.12 13.35 15.25
C VAL A 43 -0.04 14.13 15.85
N LEU A 44 0.03 14.50 17.14
CA LEU A 44 -1.00 15.31 17.80
C LEU A 44 -1.07 16.72 17.21
N ASP A 45 0.07 17.36 16.96
CA ASP A 45 0.13 18.67 16.30
C ASP A 45 -0.44 18.63 14.87
N LEU A 46 -0.12 17.57 14.11
CA LEU A 46 -0.71 17.31 12.78
C LEU A 46 -2.24 17.16 12.85
N MET A 47 -2.77 16.46 13.86
CA MET A 47 -4.22 16.36 14.07
C MET A 47 -4.86 17.72 14.39
N GLY A 48 -4.17 18.57 15.17
CA GLY A 48 -4.59 19.95 15.42
C GLY A 48 -4.74 20.74 14.12
N LEU A 49 -3.71 20.72 13.27
CA LEU A 49 -3.74 21.38 11.95
C LEU A 49 -4.85 20.85 11.05
N LEU A 50 -5.05 19.53 11.00
CA LEU A 50 -6.13 18.90 10.25
C LEU A 50 -7.51 19.39 10.71
N THR A 51 -7.69 19.63 12.01
CA THR A 51 -8.94 20.15 12.57
C THR A 51 -9.22 21.57 12.07
N TYR A 52 -8.22 22.45 12.08
CA TYR A 52 -8.36 23.81 11.52
C TYR A 52 -8.63 23.81 10.02
N VAL A 53 -7.95 22.95 9.26
CA VAL A 53 -8.21 22.77 7.82
C VAL A 53 -9.64 22.28 7.60
N GLY A 54 -10.12 21.34 8.42
CA GLY A 54 -11.49 20.84 8.38
C GLY A 54 -12.52 21.95 8.59
N LEU A 55 -12.33 22.80 9.61
CA LEU A 55 -13.21 23.95 9.88
C LEU A 55 -13.19 24.96 8.71
N PHE A 56 -12.01 25.25 8.15
CA PHE A 56 -11.89 26.13 7.00
C PHE A 56 -12.61 25.57 5.76
N LEU A 57 -12.47 24.28 5.48
CA LEU A 57 -13.19 23.60 4.40
C LEU A 57 -14.71 23.67 4.62
N LEU A 58 -15.17 23.49 5.85
CA LEU A 58 -16.59 23.57 6.21
C LEU A 58 -17.13 24.99 5.95
N LEU A 59 -16.40 26.03 6.39
CA LEU A 59 -16.74 27.42 6.11
C LEU A 59 -16.75 27.72 4.59
N PHE A 60 -15.76 27.21 3.85
CA PHE A 60 -15.69 27.37 2.40
C PHE A 60 -16.88 26.70 1.69
N LEU A 61 -17.26 25.50 2.10
CA LEU A 61 -18.44 24.80 1.57
C LEU A 61 -19.72 25.57 1.87
N TYR A 62 -19.85 26.13 3.07
CA TYR A 62 -20.98 27.00 3.44
C TYR A 62 -21.07 28.24 2.54
N LEU A 63 -19.95 28.96 2.36
CA LEU A 63 -19.90 30.13 1.47
C LEU A 63 -20.25 29.76 0.02
N LYS A 64 -19.76 28.62 -0.48
CA LYS A 64 -20.12 28.09 -1.80
C LYS A 64 -21.62 27.84 -1.92
N ALA A 65 -22.25 27.28 -0.89
CA ALA A 65 -23.69 27.03 -0.88
C ALA A 65 -24.50 28.36 -0.89
N VAL A 66 -24.09 29.36 -0.12
CA VAL A 66 -24.73 30.69 -0.11
C VAL A 66 -24.59 31.37 -1.47
N LEU A 67 -23.39 31.36 -2.06
CA LEU A 67 -23.16 31.93 -3.40
C LEU A 67 -23.94 31.20 -4.48
N TYR A 68 -24.10 29.88 -4.35
CA TYR A 68 -24.92 29.08 -5.26
C TYR A 68 -26.39 29.48 -5.17
N LYS A 69 -26.95 29.51 -3.95
CA LYS A 69 -28.33 29.93 -3.70
C LYS A 69 -28.58 31.35 -4.22
N ASN A 70 -27.65 32.27 -3.97
CA ASN A 70 -27.80 33.65 -4.44
C ASN A 70 -27.86 33.75 -5.97
N ARG A 71 -27.00 33.02 -6.68
CA ARG A 71 -27.03 32.97 -8.15
C ARG A 71 -28.26 32.28 -8.69
N TYR A 72 -28.71 31.19 -8.05
CA TYR A 72 -29.90 30.45 -8.45
C TYR A 72 -31.17 31.31 -8.34
N LEU A 73 -31.24 32.23 -7.37
CA LEU A 73 -32.38 33.13 -7.19
C LEU A 73 -32.34 34.40 -8.06
N HIS A 74 -31.15 34.88 -8.44
CA HIS A 74 -30.99 36.15 -9.17
C HIS A 74 -30.71 35.99 -10.67
N SER A 75 -30.33 34.80 -11.14
CA SER A 75 -29.95 34.56 -12.53
C SER A 75 -30.82 33.45 -13.12
N ASP A 76 -31.80 33.82 -13.95
CA ASP A 76 -32.71 32.87 -14.61
C ASP A 76 -32.01 31.87 -15.54
N ASP A 77 -30.82 32.23 -16.04
CA ASP A 77 -29.97 31.38 -16.88
C ASP A 77 -29.16 30.34 -16.08
N PHE A 78 -29.08 30.47 -14.75
CA PHE A 78 -28.20 29.65 -13.93
C PHE A 78 -28.87 28.31 -13.55
N ASP A 79 -28.33 27.21 -14.07
CA ASP A 79 -28.81 25.83 -13.79
C ASP A 79 -30.25 25.53 -14.29
N ASN A 80 -30.75 26.32 -15.26
CA ASN A 80 -32.10 26.20 -15.82
C ASN A 80 -32.16 25.39 -17.12
N PHE A 81 -31.62 24.17 -17.10
CA PHE A 81 -31.65 23.25 -18.24
C PHE A 81 -32.54 22.02 -17.99
N TYR A 82 -33.36 22.07 -16.94
CA TYR A 82 -34.15 20.93 -16.49
C TYR A 82 -35.64 21.09 -16.72
N ILE A 83 -36.26 20.09 -17.36
CA ILE A 83 -37.71 20.05 -17.57
C ILE A 83 -38.37 19.31 -16.40
N THR A 84 -39.05 20.04 -15.52
CA THR A 84 -39.76 19.47 -14.35
C THR A 84 -41.16 18.99 -14.73
N LYS A 85 -41.74 18.09 -13.91
CA LYS A 85 -43.14 17.64 -14.11
C LYS A 85 -44.13 18.80 -14.03
N GLN A 86 -43.88 19.78 -13.15
CA GLN A 86 -44.69 20.99 -13.01
C GLN A 86 -44.66 21.84 -14.29
N PHE A 87 -43.49 21.98 -14.94
CA PHE A 87 -43.38 22.67 -16.22
C PHE A 87 -44.21 21.98 -17.30
N VAL A 88 -44.14 20.65 -17.38
CA VAL A 88 -44.93 19.86 -18.35
C VAL A 88 -46.43 20.01 -18.11
N GLU A 89 -46.88 20.05 -16.85
CA GLU A 89 -48.30 20.28 -16.52
C GLU A 89 -48.75 21.69 -16.89
N LEU A 90 -47.92 22.71 -16.64
CA LEU A 90 -48.20 24.09 -16.98
C LEU A 90 -48.28 24.29 -18.51
N ASP A 91 -47.33 23.71 -19.24
CA ASP A 91 -47.30 23.74 -20.71
C ASP A 91 -48.54 23.05 -21.30
N ARG A 92 -48.97 21.92 -20.71
CA ARG A 92 -50.23 21.26 -21.08
C ARG A 92 -51.44 22.15 -20.84
N LYS A 93 -51.51 22.87 -19.72
CA LYS A 93 -52.58 23.84 -19.43
C LYS A 93 -52.59 24.97 -20.47
N PHE A 94 -51.43 25.50 -20.85
CA PHE A 94 -51.35 26.53 -21.88
C PHE A 94 -51.78 26.02 -23.25
N SER A 95 -51.36 24.81 -23.63
CA SER A 95 -51.81 24.14 -24.85
C SER A 95 -53.33 24.00 -24.89
N THR A 96 -53.96 23.56 -23.79
CA THR A 96 -55.42 23.46 -23.70
C THR A 96 -56.15 24.81 -23.75
N GLN A 97 -55.49 25.89 -23.37
CA GLN A 97 -56.02 27.27 -23.41
C GLN A 97 -55.75 27.96 -24.76
N GLY A 98 -55.18 27.27 -25.75
CA GLY A 98 -54.81 27.85 -27.05
C GLY A 98 -53.65 28.86 -26.98
N LYS A 99 -52.89 28.85 -25.88
CA LYS A 99 -51.67 29.66 -25.71
C LYS A 99 -50.46 28.93 -26.30
N PRO A 100 -49.39 29.65 -26.68
CA PRO A 100 -48.20 29.03 -27.25
C PRO A 100 -47.59 28.02 -26.26
N ALA A 101 -47.52 26.76 -26.67
CA ALA A 101 -46.87 25.68 -25.93
C ALA A 101 -45.43 25.49 -26.44
N VAL A 102 -44.52 25.20 -25.52
CA VAL A 102 -43.08 25.06 -25.78
C VAL A 102 -42.72 23.62 -26.18
N LEU A 103 -43.52 22.63 -25.77
CA LEU A 103 -43.35 21.24 -26.17
C LEU A 103 -44.12 20.98 -27.48
N PRO A 104 -43.62 20.14 -28.42
CA PRO A 104 -42.51 19.19 -28.31
C PRO A 104 -41.12 19.78 -28.64
N LEU A 105 -40.10 19.30 -27.94
CA LEU A 105 -38.70 19.70 -28.14
C LEU A 105 -38.19 19.30 -29.52
N SER A 106 -37.40 20.17 -30.14
CA SER A 106 -36.59 19.82 -31.31
C SER A 106 -35.51 18.81 -30.95
N LYS A 107 -35.05 18.00 -31.92
CA LYS A 107 -33.97 17.01 -31.72
C LYS A 107 -32.69 17.63 -31.13
N LYS A 108 -32.41 18.90 -31.46
CA LYS A 108 -31.26 19.65 -30.93
C LYS A 108 -31.49 20.09 -29.48
N GLU A 109 -32.69 20.52 -29.15
CA GLU A 109 -33.07 20.98 -27.81
C GLU A 109 -33.15 19.82 -26.81
N ALA A 110 -33.58 18.64 -27.27
CA ALA A 110 -33.61 17.42 -26.46
C ALA A 110 -32.21 16.93 -26.01
N LEU A 111 -31.13 17.45 -26.60
CA LEU A 111 -29.75 17.20 -26.16
C LEU A 111 -29.30 18.19 -25.07
N THR A 112 -29.90 19.37 -25.02
CA THR A 112 -29.56 20.45 -24.08
C THR A 112 -30.42 20.38 -22.82
N TYR A 113 -31.74 20.18 -22.99
CA TYR A 113 -32.69 20.11 -21.89
C TYR A 113 -32.91 18.68 -21.42
N ILE A 114 -32.79 18.46 -20.11
CA ILE A 114 -32.80 17.12 -19.51
C ILE A 114 -33.91 17.03 -18.48
N THR A 115 -34.65 15.93 -18.50
CA THR A 115 -35.60 15.64 -17.42
C THR A 115 -34.82 15.15 -16.19
N PRO A 116 -35.04 15.70 -14.99
CA PRO A 116 -34.18 15.51 -13.82
C PRO A 116 -34.07 14.05 -13.34
N TYR A 117 -35.06 13.21 -13.67
CA TYR A 117 -35.10 11.81 -13.28
C TYR A 117 -34.33 10.85 -14.21
N TYR A 118 -33.80 11.33 -15.34
CA TYR A 118 -33.05 10.45 -16.24
C TYR A 118 -31.60 10.30 -15.80
N LEU A 119 -31.13 9.04 -15.75
CA LEU A 119 -29.76 8.67 -15.41
C LEU A 119 -28.70 9.15 -16.42
N ARG A 120 -29.11 9.77 -17.53
CA ARG A 120 -28.21 10.24 -18.57
C ARG A 120 -27.44 11.47 -18.08
N LEU A 121 -26.13 11.35 -17.92
CA LEU A 121 -25.26 12.47 -17.58
C LEU A 121 -25.16 13.47 -18.74
N THR A 122 -25.24 14.76 -18.42
CA THR A 122 -24.99 15.85 -19.36
C THR A 122 -23.52 15.84 -19.79
N SER A 123 -23.19 16.32 -20.99
CA SER A 123 -21.79 16.43 -21.44
C SER A 123 -20.89 17.19 -20.45
N ARG A 124 -21.44 18.21 -19.77
CA ARG A 124 -20.73 19.02 -18.75
C ARG A 124 -20.50 18.24 -17.45
N GLU A 125 -21.50 17.49 -16.99
CA GLU A 125 -21.39 16.60 -15.82
C GLU A 125 -20.41 15.47 -16.11
N ARG A 126 -20.54 14.84 -17.29
CA ARG A 126 -19.64 13.77 -17.75
C ARG A 126 -18.19 14.24 -17.79
N ARG A 127 -17.92 15.46 -18.27
CA ARG A 127 -16.56 16.00 -18.27
C ARG A 127 -16.01 16.12 -16.86
N THR A 128 -16.82 16.61 -15.92
CA THR A 128 -16.43 16.76 -14.50
C THR A 128 -16.16 15.41 -13.84
N VAL A 129 -17.09 14.45 -13.98
CA VAL A 129 -16.94 13.08 -13.48
C VAL A 129 -15.73 12.40 -14.12
N MET A 130 -15.50 12.59 -15.42
CA MET A 130 -14.38 11.98 -16.13
C MET A 130 -13.03 12.53 -15.69
N THR A 131 -12.90 13.85 -15.47
CA THR A 131 -11.67 14.39 -14.85
C THR A 131 -11.43 13.85 -13.44
N GLY A 132 -12.50 13.69 -12.64
CA GLY A 132 -12.41 13.06 -11.33
C GLY A 132 -11.95 11.60 -11.42
N LEU A 133 -12.55 10.84 -12.34
CA LEU A 133 -12.25 9.43 -12.55
C LEU A 133 -10.82 9.21 -13.06
N VAL A 134 -10.33 10.05 -13.98
CA VAL A 134 -8.93 10.01 -14.45
C VAL A 134 -7.96 10.28 -13.30
N SER A 135 -8.29 11.23 -12.43
CA SER A 135 -7.49 11.49 -11.24
C SER A 135 -7.45 10.28 -10.31
N VAL A 136 -8.59 9.67 -10.00
CA VAL A 136 -8.66 8.46 -9.15
C VAL A 136 -7.88 7.32 -9.78
N LEU A 137 -8.06 7.09 -11.08
CA LEU A 137 -7.35 6.04 -11.82
C LEU A 137 -5.83 6.23 -11.75
N LYS A 138 -5.32 7.46 -11.92
CA LYS A 138 -3.88 7.74 -11.78
C LYS A 138 -3.36 7.33 -10.40
N HIS A 139 -4.10 7.64 -9.33
CA HIS A 139 -3.71 7.27 -7.97
C HIS A 139 -3.84 5.76 -7.72
N MET A 140 -4.83 5.11 -8.31
CA MET A 140 -5.00 3.66 -8.25
C MET A 140 -3.85 2.92 -8.95
N VAL A 141 -3.41 3.40 -10.12
CA VAL A 141 -2.24 2.84 -10.83
C VAL A 141 -0.98 3.01 -9.98
N MET A 142 -0.76 4.20 -9.41
CA MET A 142 0.38 4.43 -8.52
C MET A 142 0.36 3.47 -7.31
N GLY A 143 -0.79 3.35 -6.63
CA GLY A 143 -0.94 2.42 -5.51
C GLY A 143 -0.71 0.97 -5.92
N GLY A 144 -1.23 0.55 -7.09
CA GLY A 144 -1.00 -0.77 -7.65
C GLY A 144 0.47 -1.07 -7.92
N VAL A 145 1.25 -0.10 -8.40
CA VAL A 145 2.70 -0.25 -8.59
C VAL A 145 3.41 -0.47 -7.25
N VAL A 146 3.03 0.28 -6.21
CA VAL A 146 3.62 0.10 -4.86
C VAL A 146 3.31 -1.29 -4.31
N ILE A 147 2.05 -1.74 -4.40
CA ILE A 147 1.66 -3.09 -3.97
C ILE A 147 2.43 -4.16 -4.77
N ALA A 148 2.58 -3.98 -6.08
CA ALA A 148 3.34 -4.90 -6.91
C ALA A 148 4.82 -4.96 -6.50
N LEU A 149 5.42 -3.83 -6.15
CA LEU A 149 6.80 -3.78 -5.64
C LEU A 149 6.94 -4.53 -4.31
N ASP A 150 6.02 -4.33 -3.36
CA ASP A 150 6.03 -5.05 -2.08
C ASP A 150 5.93 -6.57 -2.30
N LEU A 151 5.03 -7.00 -3.18
CA LEU A 151 4.91 -8.40 -3.56
C LEU A 151 6.19 -8.91 -4.23
N MET A 152 6.79 -8.15 -5.14
CA MET A 152 8.05 -8.55 -5.78
C MET A 152 9.17 -8.73 -4.76
N VAL A 153 9.29 -7.84 -3.79
CA VAL A 153 10.27 -7.95 -2.70
C VAL A 153 10.02 -9.23 -1.90
N PHE A 154 8.78 -9.50 -1.50
CA PHE A 154 8.39 -10.74 -0.82
C PHE A 154 8.79 -11.98 -1.63
N TRP A 155 8.46 -12.02 -2.92
CA TRP A 155 8.81 -13.13 -3.82
C TRP A 155 10.31 -13.34 -3.95
N VAL A 156 11.10 -12.26 -4.02
CA VAL A 156 12.57 -12.36 -4.07
C VAL A 156 13.11 -12.98 -2.76
N PHE A 157 12.60 -12.54 -1.61
CA PHE A 157 13.00 -13.11 -0.32
C PHE A 157 12.58 -14.58 -0.18
N ASP A 158 11.40 -14.95 -0.67
CA ASP A 158 10.93 -16.34 -0.67
C ASP A 158 11.81 -17.25 -1.54
N ILE A 159 12.18 -16.79 -2.74
CA ILE A 159 13.12 -17.50 -3.62
C ILE A 159 14.50 -17.65 -2.95
N LEU A 160 15.01 -16.57 -2.33
CA LEU A 160 16.26 -16.61 -1.58
C LEU A 160 16.18 -17.60 -0.41
N HIS A 161 15.06 -17.63 0.31
CA HIS A 161 14.81 -18.55 1.40
C HIS A 161 14.83 -20.01 0.89
N TYR A 162 14.13 -20.30 -0.20
CA TYR A 162 14.08 -21.62 -0.84
C TYR A 162 15.47 -22.11 -1.27
N HIS A 163 16.25 -21.28 -1.96
CA HIS A 163 17.60 -21.64 -2.40
C HIS A 163 18.58 -21.77 -1.22
N ALA A 164 18.50 -20.89 -0.23
CA ALA A 164 19.34 -20.98 0.97
C ALA A 164 19.07 -22.24 1.81
N GLN A 165 17.85 -22.78 1.81
CA GLN A 165 17.55 -24.08 2.42
C GLN A 165 18.16 -25.26 1.65
N THR A 166 18.36 -25.11 0.34
CA THR A 166 18.78 -26.20 -0.55
C THR A 166 20.31 -26.32 -0.64
N GLU A 167 21.07 -25.24 -0.41
CA GLU A 167 22.54 -25.22 -0.50
C GLU A 167 23.30 -25.60 0.79
N ILE A 168 22.63 -26.08 1.85
CA ILE A 168 23.27 -26.38 3.15
C ILE A 168 24.14 -27.67 3.13
N VAL A 169 24.54 -28.17 1.98
CA VAL A 169 25.55 -29.25 1.88
C VAL A 169 26.62 -28.87 0.88
N ALA A 170 27.46 -27.89 1.24
CA ALA A 170 28.74 -27.70 0.59
C ALA A 170 29.63 -28.92 0.89
N ARG A 171 29.49 -29.99 0.09
CA ARG A 171 30.49 -31.07 0.07
C ARG A 171 31.79 -30.45 -0.41
N ALA A 172 32.84 -30.48 0.41
CA ALA A 172 34.16 -30.02 -0.02
C ALA A 172 34.53 -30.77 -1.33
N PRO A 173 34.77 -30.06 -2.46
CA PRO A 173 34.87 -30.69 -3.78
C PRO A 173 36.15 -31.52 -3.98
N LEU A 174 37.10 -31.48 -3.04
CA LEU A 174 38.24 -32.38 -3.04
C LEU A 174 38.28 -33.10 -1.70
N VAL A 175 38.13 -34.43 -1.72
CA VAL A 175 38.63 -35.33 -0.69
C VAL A 175 40.05 -35.68 -1.09
N VAL A 176 41.03 -35.29 -0.28
CA VAL A 176 42.45 -35.53 -0.61
C VAL A 176 42.86 -36.78 0.16
N ASP A 177 42.91 -37.91 -0.53
CA ASP A 177 43.38 -39.18 0.05
C ASP A 177 44.92 -39.18 0.09
N ILE A 178 45.49 -39.01 1.29
CA ILE A 178 46.93 -38.94 1.51
C ILE A 178 47.39 -40.27 2.12
N GLN A 179 48.06 -41.13 1.32
CA GLN A 179 48.59 -42.40 1.82
C GLN A 179 50.05 -42.25 2.27
N VAL A 180 50.31 -42.45 3.56
CA VAL A 180 51.67 -42.37 4.15
C VAL A 180 52.29 -43.77 4.21
N ASN A 181 53.29 -44.04 3.35
CA ASN A 181 54.02 -45.31 3.34
C ASN A 181 55.34 -45.22 4.12
N GLY A 182 55.39 -45.87 5.28
CA GLY A 182 56.57 -45.97 6.14
C GLY A 182 56.28 -46.74 7.45
N SER A 183 57.29 -47.37 8.03
CA SER A 183 57.20 -48.15 9.29
C SER A 183 57.98 -47.54 10.45
N GLY A 184 58.32 -46.25 10.35
CA GLY A 184 59.07 -45.51 11.38
C GLY A 184 58.17 -44.62 12.23
N TYR A 185 58.69 -44.18 13.39
CA TYR A 185 57.95 -43.33 14.35
C TYR A 185 57.38 -42.05 13.73
N ALA A 186 58.13 -41.39 12.83
CA ALA A 186 57.63 -40.22 12.11
C ALA A 186 56.44 -40.55 11.19
N SER A 187 56.43 -41.74 10.58
CA SER A 187 55.31 -42.18 9.73
C SER A 187 54.03 -42.38 10.52
N ASP A 188 54.12 -42.82 11.77
CA ASP A 188 52.93 -43.03 12.60
C ASP A 188 52.34 -41.69 13.06
N ILE A 189 53.18 -40.70 13.37
CA ILE A 189 52.73 -39.31 13.64
C ILE A 189 51.99 -38.73 12.42
N PHE A 190 52.54 -38.88 11.21
CA PHE A 190 51.89 -38.37 10.00
C PHE A 190 50.59 -39.11 9.66
N LYS A 191 50.50 -40.42 9.94
CA LYS A 191 49.24 -41.19 9.78
C LYS A 191 48.14 -40.66 10.70
N ASP A 192 48.46 -40.33 11.95
CA ASP A 192 47.48 -39.77 12.90
C ASP A 192 46.98 -38.38 12.48
N ILE A 193 47.86 -37.53 11.95
CA ILE A 193 47.49 -36.21 11.43
C ILE A 193 46.58 -36.35 10.21
N VAL A 194 46.91 -37.23 9.26
CA VAL A 194 46.10 -37.49 8.07
C VAL A 194 44.73 -38.07 8.43
N ALA A 195 44.67 -39.02 9.38
CA ALA A 195 43.42 -39.60 9.86
C ALA A 195 42.51 -38.53 10.49
N SER A 196 43.09 -37.58 11.24
CA SER A 196 42.34 -36.46 11.82
C SER A 196 41.80 -35.50 10.75
N PHE A 197 42.57 -35.27 9.68
CA PHE A 197 42.16 -34.42 8.55
C PHE A 197 41.04 -35.07 7.71
N ASP A 198 41.08 -36.39 7.51
CA ASP A 198 40.02 -37.15 6.82
C ASP A 198 38.67 -37.07 7.58
N VAL A 199 38.68 -37.11 8.92
CA VAL A 199 37.47 -36.93 9.75
C VAL A 199 36.91 -35.51 9.61
N LEU A 200 37.77 -34.48 9.56
CA LEU A 200 37.36 -33.10 9.35
C LEU A 200 36.79 -32.87 7.95
N GLN A 201 37.33 -33.54 6.94
CA GLN A 201 36.92 -33.44 5.53
C GLN A 201 35.62 -34.19 5.23
N LYS A 202 35.37 -35.31 5.93
CA LYS A 202 34.08 -36.04 5.90
C LYS A 202 33.02 -35.43 6.83
N GLY A 203 33.42 -34.48 7.68
CA GLY A 203 32.50 -33.72 8.52
C GLY A 203 31.58 -32.85 7.66
N ASN A 204 30.26 -32.98 7.85
CA ASN A 204 29.29 -32.09 7.22
C ASN A 204 29.40 -30.69 7.84
N ILE A 205 30.24 -29.83 7.27
CA ILE A 205 30.37 -28.43 7.71
C ILE A 205 29.24 -27.64 7.04
N THR A 206 28.17 -27.39 7.78
CA THR A 206 27.12 -26.47 7.35
C THR A 206 27.62 -25.04 7.51
N ILE A 207 27.98 -24.39 6.40
CA ILE A 207 28.56 -23.03 6.39
C ILE A 207 27.52 -21.95 6.74
N LEU A 208 26.22 -22.26 6.64
CA LEU A 208 25.14 -21.34 6.99
C LEU A 208 24.28 -21.90 8.13
N SER A 209 24.32 -21.23 9.28
CA SER A 209 23.46 -21.56 10.42
C SER A 209 22.00 -21.31 10.04
N LYS A 210 21.14 -22.33 10.15
CA LYS A 210 19.67 -22.22 9.94
C LYS A 210 19.03 -21.08 10.75
N LYS A 211 19.71 -20.58 11.79
CA LYS A 211 19.27 -19.50 12.66
C LYS A 211 19.35 -18.10 12.05
N CYS A 212 20.11 -17.92 10.96
CA CYS A 212 20.22 -16.63 10.24
C CYS A 212 19.27 -16.55 9.03
N LEU A 213 18.44 -17.56 8.80
CA LEU A 213 17.49 -17.57 7.71
C LEU A 213 16.27 -16.75 8.13
N MET A 214 16.21 -15.49 7.70
CA MET A 214 15.04 -14.65 7.88
C MET A 214 13.83 -15.30 7.20
N GLU A 215 12.78 -15.51 7.97
CA GLU A 215 11.48 -15.95 7.47
C GLU A 215 10.81 -14.76 6.78
N PRO A 216 10.43 -14.87 5.50
CA PRO A 216 9.78 -13.76 4.81
C PRO A 216 8.44 -13.47 5.48
N LEU A 217 8.24 -12.23 5.96
CA LEU A 217 6.94 -11.82 6.48
C LEU A 217 5.92 -11.77 5.35
N GLU A 218 4.87 -12.58 5.48
CA GLU A 218 3.77 -12.58 4.53
C GLU A 218 3.05 -11.21 4.54
N PRO A 219 2.79 -10.63 3.35
CA PRO A 219 2.01 -9.42 3.26
C PRO A 219 0.58 -9.61 3.78
N GLU A 220 0.10 -8.73 4.66
CA GLU A 220 -1.25 -8.82 5.20
C GLU A 220 -2.31 -8.53 4.13
N TYR A 221 -2.92 -9.58 3.58
CA TYR A 221 -3.97 -9.50 2.55
C TYR A 221 -5.15 -8.60 2.95
N MET A 222 -5.48 -8.54 4.24
CA MET A 222 -6.54 -7.68 4.76
C MET A 222 -6.26 -6.19 4.53
N VAL A 223 -5.00 -5.77 4.63
CA VAL A 223 -4.60 -4.38 4.41
C VAL A 223 -4.79 -4.01 2.93
N TYR A 224 -4.40 -4.88 2.00
CA TYR A 224 -4.62 -4.64 0.57
C TYR A 224 -6.10 -4.62 0.19
N LEU A 225 -6.92 -5.50 0.78
CA LEU A 225 -8.37 -5.47 0.61
C LEU A 225 -8.97 -4.16 1.12
N PHE A 226 -8.52 -3.67 2.27
CA PHE A 226 -8.96 -2.39 2.83
C PHE A 226 -8.57 -1.21 1.93
N ILE A 227 -7.33 -1.19 1.42
CA ILE A 227 -6.86 -0.18 0.46
C ILE A 227 -7.72 -0.22 -0.82
N GLY A 228 -7.98 -1.40 -1.36
CA GLY A 228 -8.84 -1.58 -2.53
C GLY A 228 -10.27 -1.08 -2.29
N PHE A 229 -10.84 -1.38 -1.12
CA PHE A 229 -12.15 -0.89 -0.71
C PHE A 229 -12.19 0.64 -0.61
N LEU A 230 -11.17 1.28 -0.02
CA LEU A 230 -11.07 2.74 0.05
C LEU A 230 -11.01 3.38 -1.33
N TYR A 231 -10.22 2.84 -2.26
CA TYR A 231 -10.20 3.33 -3.65
C TYR A 231 -11.55 3.15 -4.34
N GLY A 232 -12.22 2.01 -4.12
CA GLY A 232 -13.58 1.75 -4.61
C GLY A 232 -14.59 2.78 -4.08
N LEU A 233 -14.53 3.09 -2.77
CA LEU A 233 -15.37 4.09 -2.14
C LEU A 233 -15.11 5.48 -2.71
N VAL A 234 -13.86 5.88 -2.89
CA VAL A 234 -13.51 7.18 -3.52
C VAL A 234 -14.03 7.25 -4.95
N CYS A 235 -13.89 6.17 -5.74
CA CYS A 235 -14.44 6.09 -7.08
C CYS A 235 -15.98 6.24 -7.08
N PHE A 236 -16.66 5.55 -6.16
CA PHE A 236 -18.10 5.68 -5.96
C PHE A 236 -18.50 7.13 -5.61
N LEU A 237 -17.77 7.77 -4.68
CA LEU A 237 -18.03 9.17 -4.30
C LEU A 237 -17.83 10.15 -5.46
N VAL A 238 -16.88 9.93 -6.37
CA VAL A 238 -16.70 10.77 -7.56
C VAL A 238 -17.91 10.67 -8.49
N VAL A 239 -18.42 9.46 -8.69
CA VAL A 239 -19.62 9.22 -9.52
C VAL A 239 -20.86 9.79 -8.83
N ALA A 240 -21.08 9.44 -7.57
CA ALA A 240 -22.20 9.90 -6.76
C ALA A 240 -22.20 11.43 -6.60
N GLY A 241 -21.03 12.06 -6.47
CA GLY A 241 -20.87 13.51 -6.40
C GLY A 241 -21.35 14.23 -7.66
N GLY A 242 -21.24 13.59 -8.83
CA GLY A 242 -21.84 14.07 -10.07
C GLY A 242 -23.38 14.15 -9.98
N TYR A 243 -24.00 13.13 -9.39
CA TYR A 243 -25.46 13.10 -9.16
C TYR A 243 -25.90 13.98 -7.98
N ALA A 244 -25.08 14.12 -6.94
CA ALA A 244 -25.38 14.94 -5.76
C ALA A 244 -25.55 16.42 -6.11
N LYS A 245 -24.85 16.92 -7.14
CA LYS A 245 -25.07 18.27 -7.68
C LYS A 245 -26.50 18.46 -8.21
N ARG A 246 -27.11 17.44 -8.81
CA ARG A 246 -28.52 17.50 -9.23
C ARG A 246 -29.47 17.57 -8.03
N LEU A 247 -29.07 16.99 -6.90
CA LEU A 247 -29.84 17.03 -5.65
C LEU A 247 -29.81 18.40 -4.97
N GLN A 248 -28.74 19.20 -5.15
CA GLN A 248 -28.64 20.55 -4.59
C GLN A 248 -29.79 21.45 -5.03
N ARG A 249 -30.33 21.21 -6.23
CA ARG A 249 -31.51 21.91 -6.73
C ARG A 249 -32.75 21.68 -5.86
N PHE A 250 -32.99 20.45 -5.39
CA PHE A 250 -34.14 20.16 -4.52
C PHE A 250 -34.09 20.88 -3.18
N VAL A 251 -32.90 21.25 -2.72
CA VAL A 251 -32.73 22.02 -1.47
C VAL A 251 -32.97 23.52 -1.70
N CYS A 252 -32.82 24.00 -2.94
CA CYS A 252 -32.93 25.42 -3.29
C CYS A 252 -34.25 25.81 -3.98
N ALA A 253 -34.94 24.85 -4.62
CA ALA A 253 -36.22 25.02 -5.29
C ALA A 253 -37.40 24.89 -4.32
#